data_AF-H3GFI9-F1
#
_entry.id   AF-H3GFI9-F1
#
_cell.length_a   1.000
_cell.length_b   1.000
_cell.length_c   1.000
_cell.angle_alpha   90.00
_cell.angle_beta   90.00
_cell.angle_gamma   90.00
#
_symmetry.space_group_name_H-M   'P 1'
#
loop_
_entity.id
_entity.type
_entity.pdbx_description
1 polymer ?
#
loop_
_entity_poly.entity_id
_entity_poly.type
_entity_poly.pdbx_seq_one_letter_code
_entity_poly.pdbx_strand_id
1 'polypeptide(L)'
;MASPMATATPPSRTPQLSEDEVKTVDREIPIKVTLGAATLSLGAQGQWELDHSTLQEMKEHARVLEERNAALEAENAQLRDKYARITEESNMEKFKCQLLVEMLAVSSLDEEKTRAQAEQEKARANSLKTDVVALLEQARVEGLDVRKLSAALAAGPLAELPAP
;
A
#
# COMPACT_ATOMS: atom_id res chain seq x y z
N MET A 1 30.35 93.00 28.93
CA MET A 1 30.57 91.64 29.46
C MET A 1 32.01 91.25 29.14
N ALA A 2 32.79 90.97 30.19
CA ALA A 2 34.10 90.28 30.27
C ALA A 2 35.33 90.83 29.51
N SER A 3 36.26 91.38 30.31
CA SER A 3 37.72 91.48 30.11
C SER A 3 38.41 90.14 30.48
N PRO A 4 39.74 90.04 30.69
CA PRO A 4 40.84 89.88 29.71
C PRO A 4 41.83 88.75 30.14
N MET A 5 43.09 88.79 29.65
CA MET A 5 44.31 88.15 30.19
C MET A 5 44.46 86.62 29.97
N ALA A 6 45.64 86.01 29.88
CA ALA A 6 47.03 86.45 29.96
C ALA A 6 47.94 85.31 29.42
N THR A 7 49.04 85.72 28.77
CA THR A 7 50.45 85.30 28.96
C THR A 7 50.88 83.82 29.10
N ALA A 8 52.03 83.56 28.45
CA ALA A 8 53.17 82.72 28.88
C ALA A 8 53.39 81.35 28.18
N THR A 9 54.48 81.29 27.43
CA THR A 9 55.23 80.11 26.96
C THR A 9 55.78 79.29 28.13
N PRO A 10 56.02 77.98 27.94
CA PRO A 10 57.39 77.48 28.08
C PRO A 10 57.82 76.46 27.00
N PRO A 11 59.13 76.19 26.83
CA PRO A 11 59.68 75.27 25.84
C PRO A 11 59.98 73.86 26.39
N SER A 12 60.29 72.94 25.46
CA SER A 12 60.98 71.66 25.62
C SER A 12 60.26 70.49 26.30
N ARG A 13 59.94 69.47 25.49
CA ARG A 13 60.10 68.05 25.86
C ARG A 13 60.08 67.17 24.60
N THR A 14 61.23 66.65 24.24
CA THR A 14 61.36 65.37 23.51
C THR A 14 60.62 64.29 24.30
N PRO A 15 59.72 63.49 23.70
CA PRO A 15 59.24 62.29 24.34
C PRO A 15 60.35 61.24 24.30
N GLN A 16 60.93 60.93 25.47
CA GLN A 16 61.69 59.71 25.69
C GLN A 16 60.76 58.51 25.43
N LEU A 17 61.06 57.72 24.42
CA LEU A 17 60.56 56.35 24.29
C LEU A 17 61.06 55.56 25.49
N SER A 18 60.13 55.10 26.33
CA SER A 18 60.38 54.23 27.47
C SER A 18 60.81 52.84 27.00
N GLU A 19 61.89 52.31 27.58
CA GLU A 19 62.47 50.98 27.34
C GLU A 19 61.55 49.79 27.69
N ASP A 20 60.32 50.05 28.11
CA ASP A 20 59.30 49.03 28.41
C ASP A 20 58.61 48.46 27.16
N GLU A 21 58.85 49.01 25.96
CA GLU A 21 58.34 48.46 24.69
C GLU A 21 59.19 47.31 24.09
N VAL A 22 60.33 46.95 24.70
CA VAL A 22 61.23 45.92 24.15
C VAL A 22 60.92 44.51 24.68
N LYS A 23 60.03 44.37 25.67
CA LYS A 23 59.69 43.07 26.29
C LYS A 23 58.50 42.32 25.67
N THR A 24 58.08 42.68 24.46
CA THR A 24 56.90 42.07 23.81
C THR A 24 57.19 41.29 22.53
N VAL A 25 58.45 41.15 22.11
CA VAL A 25 58.75 40.61 20.76
C VAL A 25 59.08 39.10 20.72
N ASP A 26 59.24 38.42 21.86
CA ASP A 26 59.40 36.96 21.90
C ASP A 26 58.07 36.20 22.00
N ARG A 27 57.01 36.74 21.37
CA ARG A 27 55.79 35.97 21.13
C ARG A 27 55.94 35.32 19.77
N GLU A 28 56.54 34.13 19.79
CA GLU A 28 56.62 33.21 18.66
C GLU A 28 55.24 33.15 17.96
N ILE A 29 55.16 33.66 16.73
CA ILE A 29 53.92 33.70 15.97
C ILE A 29 53.60 32.23 15.62
N PRO A 30 52.50 31.65 16.12
CA PRO A 30 52.20 30.26 15.88
C PRO A 30 51.96 30.02 14.39
N ILE A 31 52.86 29.28 13.75
CA ILE A 31 52.74 28.90 12.34
C ILE A 31 51.67 27.82 12.26
N LYS A 32 50.53 28.16 11.64
CA LYS A 32 49.44 27.24 11.35
C LYS A 32 49.16 27.22 9.86
N VAL A 33 49.12 26.03 9.28
CA VAL A 33 48.77 25.79 7.88
C VAL A 33 47.49 24.97 7.85
N THR A 34 46.42 25.57 7.37
CA THR A 34 45.12 24.90 7.18
C THR A 34 44.95 24.48 5.73
N LEU A 35 44.71 23.19 5.52
CA LEU A 35 44.37 22.60 4.22
C LEU A 35 43.04 21.85 4.37
N GLY A 36 41.94 22.51 3.99
CA GLY A 36 40.60 21.97 4.20
C GLY A 36 40.29 21.80 5.68
N ALA A 37 39.95 20.58 6.11
CA ALA A 37 39.64 20.24 7.50
C ALA A 37 40.88 19.93 8.36
N ALA A 38 42.07 19.79 7.76
CA ALA A 38 43.29 19.47 8.47
C ALA A 38 44.07 20.73 8.82
N THR A 39 44.49 20.85 10.09
CA THR A 39 45.33 21.96 10.56
C THR A 39 46.69 21.42 10.96
N LEU A 40 47.75 21.87 10.30
CA LEU A 40 49.13 21.65 10.71
C LEU A 40 49.58 22.83 11.57
N SER A 41 50.05 22.55 12.78
CA SER A 41 50.63 23.55 13.68
C SER A 41 52.07 23.18 14.02
N LEU A 42 52.96 24.17 14.03
CA LEU A 42 54.31 24.00 14.55
C LEU A 42 54.26 24.03 16.09
N GLY A 43 54.54 22.91 16.74
CA GLY A 43 54.60 22.80 18.19
C GLY A 43 55.83 23.50 18.78
N ALA A 44 55.81 23.76 20.09
CA ALA A 44 56.86 24.51 20.81
C ALA A 44 58.27 23.88 20.76
N GLN A 45 58.39 22.66 20.25
CA GLN A 45 59.66 21.93 20.05
C GLN A 45 60.11 21.93 18.58
N GLY A 46 59.45 22.71 17.71
CA GLY A 46 59.72 22.76 16.27
C GLY A 46 59.22 21.54 15.48
N GLN A 47 58.36 20.71 16.09
CA GLN A 47 57.74 19.56 15.41
C GLN A 47 56.40 19.97 14.79
N TRP A 48 56.12 19.47 13.59
CA TRP A 48 54.83 19.66 12.94
C TRP A 48 53.81 18.69 13.54
N GLU A 49 52.74 19.22 14.13
CA GLU A 49 51.61 18.47 14.68
C GLU A 49 50.40 18.65 13.76
N LEU A 50 49.72 17.54 13.44
CA LEU A 50 48.55 17.52 12.57
C LEU A 50 47.29 17.32 13.42
N ASP A 51 46.41 18.31 13.45
CA ASP A 51 45.07 18.17 14.02
C ASP A 51 44.16 17.48 13.00
N HIS A 52 43.82 16.23 13.30
CA HIS A 52 42.99 15.34 12.48
C HIS A 52 41.64 15.02 13.13
N SER A 53 41.36 15.59 14.30
CA SER A 53 40.19 15.27 15.12
C SER A 53 38.87 15.48 14.35
N THR A 54 38.73 16.63 13.69
CA THR A 54 37.54 17.00 12.90
C THR A 54 37.31 16.08 11.69
N LEU A 55 38.38 15.69 10.98
CA LEU A 55 38.27 14.76 9.85
C LEU A 55 37.85 13.37 10.34
N GLN A 56 38.35 12.94 11.50
CA GLN A 56 38.02 11.66 12.10
C GLN A 56 36.57 11.63 12.61
N GLU A 57 36.09 12.71 13.23
CA GLU A 57 34.69 12.89 13.61
C GLU A 57 33.75 12.88 12.38
N MET A 58 34.12 13.60 11.31
CA MET A 58 33.36 13.59 10.06
C MET A 58 33.31 12.21 9.42
N LYS A 59 34.42 11.46 9.46
CA LYS A 59 34.48 10.10 8.94
C LYS A 59 33.60 9.14 9.73
N GLU A 60 33.59 9.24 11.06
CA GLU A 60 32.72 8.41 11.89
C GLU A 60 31.25 8.77 11.67
N HIS A 61 30.93 10.06 11.59
CA HIS A 61 29.57 10.52 11.30
C HIS A 61 29.09 10.04 9.93
N ALA A 62 29.95 10.10 8.91
CA ALA A 62 29.65 9.55 7.58
C ALA A 62 29.36 8.04 7.65
N ARG A 63 30.17 7.27 8.39
CA ARG A 63 29.95 5.82 8.57
C ARG A 63 28.59 5.53 9.23
N VAL A 64 28.26 6.26 10.30
CA VAL A 64 26.97 6.10 11.00
C VAL A 64 25.79 6.43 10.09
N LEU A 65 25.92 7.48 9.27
CA LEU A 65 24.89 7.85 8.29
C LEU A 65 24.74 6.79 7.20
N GLU A 66 25.85 6.22 6.70
CA GLU A 66 25.83 5.11 5.73
C GLU A 66 25.14 3.88 6.30
N GLU A 67 25.48 3.47 7.52
CA GLU A 67 24.84 2.34 8.22
C GLU A 67 23.34 2.59 8.41
N ARG A 68 22.96 3.79 8.84
CA ARG A 68 21.55 4.16 9.00
C ARG A 68 20.82 4.19 7.67
N ASN A 69 21.45 4.68 6.61
CA ASN A 69 20.84 4.74 5.29
C ASN A 69 20.61 3.32 4.75
N ALA A 70 21.60 2.42 4.88
CA ALA A 70 21.45 1.02 4.52
C ALA A 70 20.32 0.33 5.30
N ALA A 71 20.18 0.61 6.60
CA ALA A 71 19.09 0.08 7.42
C ALA A 71 17.72 0.60 6.96
N LEU A 72 17.61 1.90 6.65
CA LEU A 72 16.38 2.51 6.14
C LEU A 72 16.02 1.99 4.74
N GLU A 73 16.99 1.76 3.87
CA GLU A 73 16.77 1.17 2.55
C GLU A 73 16.23 -0.26 2.67
N ALA A 74 16.79 -1.06 3.59
CA ALA A 74 16.30 -2.40 3.88
C ALA A 74 14.86 -2.39 4.43
N GLU A 75 14.56 -1.48 5.37
CA GLU A 75 13.21 -1.32 5.91
C GLU A 75 12.22 -0.87 4.81
N ASN A 76 12.60 0.07 3.97
CA ASN A 76 11.77 0.55 2.86
C ASN A 76 11.47 -0.58 1.87
N ALA A 77 12.47 -1.41 1.54
CA ALA A 77 12.27 -2.60 0.71
C ALA A 77 11.26 -3.57 1.38
N GLN A 78 11.43 -3.86 2.67
CA GLN A 78 10.49 -4.72 3.40
C GLN A 78 9.07 -4.15 3.45
N LEU A 79 8.92 -2.83 3.62
CA LEU A 79 7.62 -2.16 3.64
C LEU A 79 6.94 -2.22 2.27
N ARG A 80 7.69 -2.05 1.18
CA ARG A 80 7.17 -2.22 -0.19
C ARG A 80 6.69 -3.65 -0.44
N ASP A 81 7.45 -4.64 0.01
CA ASP A 81 7.05 -6.04 -0.10
C ASP A 81 5.78 -6.34 0.70
N LYS A 82 5.69 -5.83 1.94
CA LYS A 82 4.49 -5.95 2.77
C LYS A 82 3.29 -5.29 2.12
N TYR A 83 3.48 -4.09 1.56
CA TYR A 83 2.42 -3.36 0.86
C TYR A 83 1.94 -4.13 -0.37
N ALA A 84 2.85 -4.71 -1.16
CA ALA A 84 2.51 -5.53 -2.31
C ALA A 84 1.68 -6.75 -1.91
N ARG A 85 2.10 -7.48 -0.86
CA ARG A 85 1.36 -8.65 -0.34
C ARG A 85 -0.04 -8.29 0.14
N ILE A 86 -0.17 -7.25 0.97
CA ILE A 86 -1.48 -6.81 1.49
C ILE A 86 -2.40 -6.37 0.34
N THR A 87 -1.83 -5.72 -0.68
CA THR A 87 -2.59 -5.30 -1.87
C THR A 87 -3.09 -6.50 -2.65
N GLU A 88 -2.24 -7.52 -2.85
CA GLU A 88 -2.63 -8.78 -3.51
C GLU A 88 -3.71 -9.52 -2.71
N GLU A 89 -3.54 -9.66 -1.40
CA GLU A 89 -4.54 -10.28 -0.50
C GLU A 89 -5.88 -9.54 -0.58
N SER A 90 -5.86 -8.19 -0.55
CA SER A 90 -7.08 -7.38 -0.69
C SER A 90 -7.76 -7.58 -2.04
N ASN A 91 -6.99 -7.68 -3.13
CA ASN A 91 -7.54 -7.92 -4.47
C ASN A 91 -8.15 -9.31 -4.58
N MET A 92 -7.51 -10.32 -4.00
CA MET A 92 -8.05 -11.68 -3.94
C MET A 92 -9.36 -11.73 -3.16
N GLU A 93 -9.44 -11.03 -2.04
CA GLU A 93 -10.67 -10.98 -1.24
C GLU A 93 -11.81 -10.30 -1.99
N LYS A 94 -11.54 -9.18 -2.66
CA LYS A 94 -12.53 -8.52 -3.53
C LYS A 94 -13.03 -9.45 -4.63
N PHE A 95 -12.12 -10.19 -5.27
CA PHE A 95 -12.49 -11.16 -6.30
C PHE A 95 -13.38 -12.28 -5.75
N LYS A 96 -13.04 -12.85 -4.58
CA LYS A 96 -13.86 -13.89 -3.94
C LYS A 96 -15.27 -13.39 -3.61
N CYS A 97 -15.37 -12.20 -3.01
CA CYS A 97 -16.66 -11.60 -2.70
C CYS A 97 -17.50 -11.37 -3.96
N GLN A 98 -16.90 -10.83 -5.02
CA GLN A 98 -17.58 -10.62 -6.30
C GLN A 98 -18.08 -11.94 -6.90
N LEU A 99 -17.21 -12.96 -6.93
CA LEU A 99 -17.57 -14.28 -7.45
C LEU A 99 -18.71 -14.92 -6.66
N LEU A 100 -18.69 -14.83 -5.32
CA LEU A 100 -19.77 -15.35 -4.48
C LEU A 100 -21.10 -14.64 -4.75
N VAL A 101 -21.08 -13.32 -4.96
CA VAL A 101 -22.28 -12.56 -5.32
C VAL A 101 -22.82 -13.00 -6.67
N GLU A 102 -21.96 -13.17 -7.67
CA GLU A 102 -22.36 -13.63 -9.01
C GLU A 102 -22.91 -15.06 -8.97
N MET A 103 -22.24 -15.97 -8.25
CA MET A 103 -22.72 -17.34 -8.08
C MET A 103 -24.05 -17.40 -7.35
N LEU A 104 -24.27 -16.56 -6.34
CA LEU A 104 -25.54 -16.47 -5.65
C LEU A 104 -26.64 -15.99 -6.60
N ALA A 105 -26.36 -14.98 -7.42
CA ALA A 105 -27.31 -14.48 -8.42
C ALA A 105 -27.68 -15.55 -9.46
N VAL A 106 -26.70 -16.34 -9.92
CA VAL A 106 -26.94 -17.47 -10.83
C VAL A 106 -27.78 -18.55 -10.16
N SER A 107 -27.44 -18.94 -8.92
CA SER A 107 -28.20 -19.93 -8.16
C SER A 107 -29.64 -19.49 -7.94
N SER A 108 -29.88 -18.22 -7.59
CA SER A 108 -31.25 -17.70 -7.42
C SER A 108 -32.04 -17.74 -8.72
N LEU A 109 -31.40 -17.42 -9.85
CA LEU A 109 -32.05 -17.46 -11.16
C LEU A 109 -32.43 -18.90 -11.55
N ASP A 110 -31.56 -19.87 -11.26
CA ASP A 110 -31.84 -21.28 -11.53
C ASP A 110 -32.94 -21.84 -10.62
N GLU A 111 -32.98 -21.44 -9.35
CA GLU A 111 -34.10 -21.75 -8.46
C GLU A 111 -35.44 -21.18 -8.96
N GLU A 112 -35.46 -19.93 -9.43
CA GLU A 112 -36.68 -19.33 -9.98
C GLU A 112 -37.14 -20.05 -11.25
N LYS A 113 -36.20 -20.36 -12.17
CA LYS A 113 -36.52 -21.12 -13.39
C LYS A 113 -37.09 -22.50 -13.08
N THR A 114 -36.48 -23.23 -12.14
CA THR A 114 -36.95 -24.56 -11.76
C THR A 114 -38.31 -24.53 -11.07
N ARG A 115 -38.57 -23.54 -10.20
CA ARG A 115 -39.91 -23.31 -9.62
C ARG A 115 -40.94 -23.02 -10.71
N ALA A 116 -40.63 -22.12 -11.63
CA ALA A 116 -41.54 -21.76 -12.74
C ALA A 116 -41.86 -22.98 -13.64
N GLN A 117 -40.86 -23.81 -13.94
CA GLN A 117 -41.07 -25.06 -14.69
C GLN A 117 -41.95 -26.05 -13.93
N ALA A 118 -41.72 -26.22 -12.62
CA ALA A 118 -42.54 -27.11 -11.79
C ALA A 118 -44.01 -26.63 -11.71
N GLU A 119 -44.23 -25.32 -11.59
CA GLU A 119 -45.57 -24.73 -11.61
C GLU A 119 -46.26 -24.91 -12.97
N GLN A 120 -45.52 -24.74 -14.07
CA GLN A 120 -46.03 -24.97 -15.42
C GLN A 120 -46.44 -26.44 -15.62
N GLU A 121 -45.61 -27.39 -15.23
CA GLU A 121 -45.94 -28.81 -15.32
C GLU A 121 -47.12 -29.20 -14.41
N LYS A 122 -47.21 -28.61 -13.21
CA LYS A 122 -48.37 -28.79 -12.33
C LYS A 122 -49.65 -28.24 -12.97
N ALA A 123 -49.60 -27.08 -13.62
CA ALA A 123 -50.74 -26.52 -14.33
C ALA A 123 -51.16 -27.41 -15.51
N ARG A 124 -50.21 -27.93 -16.29
CA ARG A 124 -50.47 -28.88 -17.38
C ARG A 124 -51.13 -30.18 -16.87
N ALA A 125 -50.59 -30.76 -15.80
CA ALA A 125 -51.15 -31.96 -15.18
C ALA A 125 -52.57 -31.72 -14.65
N ASN A 126 -52.84 -30.55 -14.07
CA ASN A 126 -54.18 -30.17 -13.61
C ASN A 126 -55.15 -29.96 -14.77
N SER A 127 -54.71 -29.34 -15.87
CA SER A 127 -55.52 -29.22 -17.09
C SER A 127 -55.88 -30.61 -17.62
N LEU A 128 -54.89 -31.47 -17.84
CA LEU A 128 -55.09 -32.82 -18.33
C LEU A 128 -56.02 -33.63 -17.42
N LYS A 129 -55.84 -33.51 -16.09
CA LYS A 129 -56.74 -34.13 -15.12
C LYS A 129 -58.18 -33.64 -15.29
N THR A 130 -58.37 -32.34 -15.49
CA THR A 130 -59.71 -31.75 -15.70
C THR A 130 -60.33 -32.27 -16.98
N ASP A 131 -59.56 -32.33 -18.07
CA ASP A 131 -60.01 -32.86 -19.36
C ASP A 131 -60.40 -34.34 -19.25
N VAL A 132 -59.60 -35.16 -18.57
CA VAL A 132 -59.90 -36.58 -18.32
C VAL A 132 -61.18 -36.73 -17.50
N VAL A 133 -61.35 -35.94 -16.44
CA VAL A 133 -62.59 -35.98 -15.63
C VAL A 133 -63.81 -35.58 -16.46
N ALA A 134 -63.69 -34.57 -17.31
CA ALA A 134 -64.77 -34.15 -18.20
C ALA A 134 -65.16 -35.25 -19.21
N LEU A 135 -64.17 -35.90 -19.84
CA LEU A 135 -64.40 -37.03 -20.74
C LEU A 135 -65.06 -38.22 -20.03
N LEU A 136 -64.65 -38.52 -18.80
CA LEU A 136 -65.25 -39.57 -18.00
C LEU A 136 -66.71 -39.27 -17.65
N GLU A 137 -67.03 -38.02 -17.31
CA GLU A 137 -68.41 -37.60 -17.03
C GLU A 137 -69.28 -37.63 -18.30
N GLN A 138 -68.74 -37.19 -19.45
CA GLN A 138 -69.43 -37.30 -20.73
C GLN A 138 -69.74 -38.76 -21.08
N ALA A 139 -68.75 -39.65 -20.97
CA ALA A 139 -68.95 -41.08 -21.22
C ALA A 139 -70.00 -41.69 -20.28
N ARG A 140 -70.06 -41.24 -19.02
CA ARG A 140 -71.10 -41.64 -18.05
C ARG A 140 -72.49 -41.18 -18.50
N VAL A 141 -72.65 -39.94 -18.94
CA VAL A 141 -73.93 -39.39 -19.43
C VAL A 141 -74.41 -40.12 -20.69
N GLU A 142 -73.49 -40.46 -21.58
CA GLU A 142 -73.78 -41.20 -22.82
C GLU A 142 -73.99 -42.71 -22.59
N GLY A 143 -73.82 -43.21 -21.35
CA GLY A 143 -74.03 -44.62 -20.99
C GLY A 143 -72.94 -45.56 -21.50
N LEU A 144 -71.77 -45.03 -21.89
CA LEU A 144 -70.60 -45.80 -22.32
C LEU A 144 -69.94 -46.47 -21.10
N ASP A 145 -69.75 -47.80 -21.16
CA ASP A 145 -69.10 -48.55 -20.10
C ASP A 145 -67.58 -48.26 -20.11
N VAL A 146 -67.18 -47.28 -19.31
CA VAL A 146 -65.82 -46.76 -19.17
C VAL A 146 -64.80 -47.89 -18.91
N ARG A 147 -65.21 -49.00 -18.27
CA ARG A 147 -64.35 -50.16 -18.01
C ARG A 147 -64.02 -50.96 -19.27
N LYS A 148 -64.92 -51.01 -20.25
CA LYS A 148 -64.66 -51.64 -21.55
C LYS A 148 -63.76 -50.77 -22.42
N LEU A 149 -63.91 -49.44 -22.31
CA LEU A 149 -63.09 -48.47 -23.04
C LEU A 149 -61.66 -48.42 -22.51
N SER A 150 -61.47 -48.42 -21.19
CA SER A 150 -60.14 -48.49 -20.57
C SER A 150 -59.45 -49.84 -20.83
N ALA A 151 -60.20 -50.94 -20.86
CA ALA A 151 -59.69 -52.25 -21.27
C ALA A 151 -59.28 -52.27 -22.75
N ALA A 152 -60.03 -51.62 -23.66
CA ALA A 152 -59.68 -51.54 -25.08
C ALA A 152 -58.47 -50.61 -25.36
N LEU A 153 -58.34 -49.50 -24.62
CA LEU A 153 -57.19 -48.58 -24.73
C LEU A 153 -55.90 -49.15 -24.12
N ALA A 154 -56.00 -49.86 -22.99
CA ALA A 154 -54.86 -50.57 -22.40
C ALA A 154 -54.43 -51.78 -23.24
N ALA A 155 -55.35 -52.37 -24.01
CA ALA A 155 -55.08 -53.44 -24.97
C ALA A 155 -54.62 -52.93 -26.35
N GLY A 156 -53.92 -51.79 -26.41
CA GLY A 156 -53.53 -51.12 -27.65
C GLY A 156 -52.97 -52.05 -28.76
N PRO A 157 -53.07 -51.65 -30.04
CA PRO A 157 -52.86 -52.52 -31.20
C PRO A 157 -51.38 -52.94 -31.33
N LEU A 158 -51.04 -54.06 -30.69
CA LEU A 158 -49.80 -54.82 -30.91
C LEU A 158 -50.11 -56.28 -31.28
N ALA A 159 -51.27 -56.51 -31.89
CA ALA A 159 -51.62 -57.79 -32.47
C ALA A 159 -52.25 -57.54 -33.84
N GLU A 160 -51.40 -57.25 -34.84
CA GLU A 160 -51.54 -57.76 -36.21
C GLU A 160 -50.52 -57.05 -37.12
N LEU A 161 -49.36 -57.69 -37.29
CA LEU A 161 -48.62 -57.70 -38.54
C LEU A 161 -47.83 -59.03 -38.57
N PRO A 162 -48.29 -60.06 -39.29
CA PRO A 162 -47.42 -61.17 -39.65
C PRO A 162 -46.45 -60.65 -40.72
N ALA A 163 -45.16 -60.65 -40.42
CA ALA A 163 -44.12 -60.33 -41.38
C ALA A 163 -44.10 -61.39 -42.51
N PRO A 164 -44.05 -60.99 -43.80
CA PRO A 164 -43.47 -61.83 -44.84
C PRO A 164 -41.93 -61.87 -44.75
#